data_AF-A0A2U1KQS3-F1
#
_entry.id   AF-A0A2U1KQS3-F1
#
_cell.length_a   1.000
_cell.length_b   1.000
_cell.length_c   1.000
_cell.angle_alpha   90.00
_cell.angle_beta   90.00
_cell.angle_gamma   90.00
#
_symmetry.space_group_name_H-M   'P 1'
#
loop_
_entity.id
_entity.type
_entity.pdbx_description
1 polymer ?
#
loop_
_entity_poly.entity_id
_entity_poly.type
_entity_poly.pdbx_seq_one_letter_code
_entity_poly.pdbx_strand_id
1 'polypeptide(L)'
;MPETTLKSSNSHPDLYVVDLPPADMSGLISDDMDIVTRISLLVEESVGPLRTVLSGLNVLKALIIDIFCTSMFDVGKDLSIPVYSFFTASTVLFMFSMYLPVLDQEVEGEFVDLPKVPGCNPILIQDLFSQVRNRKVNEYKWYLLHVRRLCMATGIFLNTWDDLEPVSLKALKHEPFFLNNSTPSVYPIGPLTKQIEPVETEYDKGIIAWLDKQLKDSVLFIALGSVYPIGPLTKQIEPVETEYDKGIIAWLDKQLKDSVLFIALGSGGKLTSEQLTDTEKESDDLKVYLPNGFVERTNWVGLVTASWVPQVSV
;
A
#
# COMPACT_ATOMS: atom_id res chain seq x y z
N MET A 1 10.34 -10.71 35.08
CA MET A 1 9.56 -10.25 33.91
C MET A 1 10.35 -9.11 33.29
N PRO A 2 10.74 -9.15 32.02
CA PRO A 2 11.14 -7.91 31.36
C PRO A 2 9.87 -7.08 31.17
N GLU A 3 9.85 -5.89 31.73
CA GLU A 3 8.79 -4.90 31.52
C GLU A 3 8.86 -4.39 30.07
N THR A 4 8.32 -5.13 29.11
CA THR A 4 7.90 -4.53 27.84
C THR A 4 6.61 -3.79 28.11
N THR A 5 6.74 -2.54 28.56
CA THR A 5 5.61 -1.64 28.82
C THR A 5 4.88 -1.40 27.50
N LEU A 6 3.72 -2.03 27.30
CA LEU A 6 2.78 -1.70 26.23
C LEU A 6 2.42 -0.22 26.38
N LYS A 7 2.99 0.67 25.56
CA LYS A 7 2.68 2.10 25.61
C LYS A 7 1.40 2.35 24.83
N SER A 8 0.32 2.77 25.49
CA SER A 8 -0.88 3.25 24.80
C SER A 8 -0.65 4.67 24.30
N SER A 9 -0.36 4.83 23.00
CA SER A 9 -0.37 6.15 22.35
C SER A 9 -1.77 6.61 21.92
N ASN A 10 -2.79 5.76 22.11
CA ASN A 10 -4.16 6.00 21.65
C ASN A 10 -5.15 6.38 22.77
N SER A 11 -6.25 7.01 22.37
CA SER A 11 -7.33 7.49 23.24
C SER A 11 -8.22 6.39 23.85
N HIS A 12 -8.15 5.15 23.33
CA HIS A 12 -8.97 4.05 23.82
C HIS A 12 -8.22 3.24 24.89
N PRO A 13 -8.79 3.06 26.10
CA PRO A 13 -8.09 2.47 27.26
C PRO A 13 -7.65 1.02 27.06
N ASP A 14 -8.35 0.28 26.20
CA ASP A 14 -8.06 -1.13 25.90
C ASP A 14 -7.28 -1.33 24.58
N LEU A 15 -6.82 -0.25 23.94
CA LEU A 15 -6.02 -0.32 22.71
C LEU A 15 -4.57 0.03 23.00
N TYR A 16 -3.69 -0.95 22.77
CA TYR A 16 -2.26 -0.79 22.94
C TYR A 16 -1.58 -0.85 21.57
N VAL A 17 -0.72 0.14 21.31
CA VAL A 17 0.16 0.14 20.15
C VAL A 17 1.53 -0.32 20.63
N VAL A 18 2.12 -1.28 19.92
CA VAL A 18 3.40 -1.86 20.30
C VAL A 18 4.36 -1.67 19.15
N ASP A 19 5.33 -0.80 19.37
CA ASP A 19 6.45 -0.68 18.46
C ASP A 19 7.36 -1.89 18.64
N LEU A 20 7.56 -2.64 17.58
CA LEU A 20 8.53 -3.72 17.56
C LEU A 20 9.95 -3.12 17.48
N PRO A 21 10.95 -3.77 18.09
CA PRO A 21 12.32 -3.36 17.88
C PRO A 21 12.65 -3.44 16.38
N PRO A 22 13.51 -2.54 15.86
CA PRO A 22 13.92 -2.59 14.46
C PRO A 22 14.52 -3.96 14.13
N ALA A 23 14.10 -4.54 13.01
CA ALA A 23 14.73 -5.75 12.49
C ALA A 23 16.13 -5.41 11.95
N ASP A 24 17.13 -6.25 12.24
CA ASP A 24 18.47 -6.07 11.68
C ASP A 24 18.47 -6.49 10.21
N MET A 25 18.38 -5.49 9.33
CA MET A 25 18.36 -5.68 7.89
C MET A 25 19.76 -5.57 7.26
N SER A 26 20.81 -5.45 8.07
CA SER A 26 22.16 -5.26 7.58
C SER A 26 22.65 -6.49 6.80
N GLY A 27 23.11 -6.28 5.56
CA GLY A 27 23.54 -7.36 4.67
C GLY A 27 22.41 -8.14 3.98
N LEU A 28 21.14 -7.80 4.23
CA LEU A 28 19.97 -8.40 3.56
C LEU A 28 19.35 -7.47 2.51
N ILE A 29 19.54 -6.15 2.64
CA ILE A 29 18.99 -5.16 1.71
C ILE A 29 20.04 -4.77 0.66
N SER A 30 19.58 -4.60 -0.58
CA SER A 30 20.31 -3.98 -1.69
C SER A 30 19.38 -2.93 -2.32
N ASP A 31 19.94 -1.87 -2.89
CA ASP A 31 19.17 -0.73 -3.41
C ASP A 31 18.32 -1.09 -4.64
N ASP A 32 18.71 -2.14 -5.35
CA ASP A 32 17.97 -2.70 -6.48
C ASP A 32 16.84 -3.66 -6.06
N MET A 33 16.64 -3.87 -4.76
CA MET A 33 15.65 -4.81 -4.27
C MET A 33 14.23 -4.22 -4.36
N ASP A 34 13.35 -4.97 -5.01
CA ASP A 34 11.95 -4.59 -5.16
C ASP A 34 11.22 -4.47 -3.81
N ILE A 35 10.21 -3.60 -3.75
CA ILE A 35 9.51 -3.22 -2.52
C ILE A 35 8.85 -4.41 -1.81
N VAL A 36 8.22 -5.33 -2.54
CA VAL A 36 7.57 -6.51 -1.93
C VAL A 36 8.61 -7.40 -1.29
N THR A 37 9.74 -7.62 -1.96
CA THR A 37 10.86 -8.41 -1.43
C THR A 37 11.39 -7.79 -0.13
N ARG A 38 11.58 -6.46 -0.11
CA ARG A 38 12.06 -5.74 1.09
C ARG A 38 11.09 -5.86 2.26
N ILE A 39 9.78 -5.67 2.02
CA ILE A 39 8.75 -5.80 3.05
C ILE A 39 8.72 -7.23 3.61
N SER A 40 8.73 -8.24 2.73
CA SER A 40 8.68 -9.64 3.16
C SER A 40 9.90 -10.02 4.01
N LEU A 41 11.11 -9.58 3.63
CA LEU A 41 12.31 -9.82 4.44
C LEU A 41 12.26 -9.09 5.79
N LEU A 42 11.82 -7.84 5.82
CA LEU A 42 11.66 -7.08 7.06
C LEU A 42 10.71 -7.77 8.03
N VAL A 43 9.58 -8.26 7.51
CA VAL A 43 8.60 -8.99 8.30
C VAL A 43 9.19 -10.30 8.80
N GLU A 44 9.93 -11.03 7.98
CA GLU A 44 10.58 -12.28 8.36
C GLU A 44 11.57 -12.09 9.52
N GLU A 45 12.42 -11.06 9.45
CA GLU A 45 13.34 -10.70 10.55
C GLU A 45 12.59 -10.24 11.81
N SER A 46 11.36 -9.73 11.65
CA SER A 46 10.51 -9.31 12.77
C SER A 46 9.75 -10.46 13.44
N VAL A 47 9.74 -11.68 12.87
CA VAL A 47 9.01 -12.84 13.41
C VAL A 47 9.53 -13.25 14.80
N GLY A 48 10.85 -13.26 14.98
CA GLY A 48 11.47 -13.63 16.26
C GLY A 48 11.07 -12.70 17.43
N PRO A 49 11.25 -11.37 17.27
CA PRO A 49 10.74 -10.38 18.22
C PRO A 49 9.24 -10.52 18.47
N LEU A 50 8.43 -10.67 17.42
CA LEU A 50 6.98 -10.88 17.53
C LEU A 50 6.63 -12.11 18.37
N ARG A 51 7.26 -13.26 18.08
CA ARG A 51 7.05 -14.50 18.85
C ARG A 51 7.33 -14.29 20.34
N THR A 52 8.38 -13.54 20.68
CA THR A 52 8.73 -13.23 22.07
C THR A 52 7.64 -12.40 22.75
N VAL A 53 7.15 -11.35 22.07
CA VAL A 53 6.04 -10.52 22.57
C VAL A 53 4.79 -11.36 22.76
N LEU A 54 4.39 -12.15 21.75
CA LEU A 54 3.18 -12.98 21.81
C LEU A 54 3.23 -14.03 22.91
N SER A 55 4.40 -14.64 23.14
CA SER A 55 4.58 -15.63 24.22
C SER A 55 4.43 -15.02 25.62
N GLY A 56 4.64 -13.70 25.76
CA GLY A 56 4.39 -12.98 27.01
C GLY A 56 2.91 -12.64 27.26
N LEU A 57 2.05 -12.77 26.24
CA LEU A 57 0.62 -12.44 26.32
C LEU A 57 -0.19 -13.68 26.73
N ASN A 58 -0.40 -13.87 28.04
CA ASN A 58 -1.10 -15.04 28.59
C ASN A 58 -2.58 -15.23 28.16
N VAL A 59 -3.19 -14.28 27.46
CA VAL A 59 -4.65 -14.26 27.18
C VAL A 59 -4.97 -14.00 25.70
N LEU A 60 -4.00 -14.07 24.79
CA LEU A 60 -4.27 -13.77 23.38
C LEU A 60 -5.27 -14.77 22.77
N LYS A 61 -6.38 -14.25 22.23
CA LYS A 61 -7.48 -15.07 21.68
C LYS A 61 -7.39 -15.28 20.18
N ALA A 62 -6.76 -14.35 19.47
CA ALA A 62 -6.57 -14.40 18.03
C ALA A 62 -5.45 -13.45 17.63
N LEU A 63 -4.87 -13.71 16.47
CA LEU A 63 -3.96 -12.79 15.78
C LEU A 63 -4.59 -12.41 14.44
N ILE A 64 -4.56 -11.12 14.08
CA ILE A 64 -5.00 -10.65 12.76
C ILE A 64 -3.76 -10.12 12.04
N ILE A 65 -3.50 -10.61 10.84
CA ILE A 65 -2.28 -10.31 10.09
C ILE A 65 -2.57 -9.72 8.71
N ASP A 66 -1.67 -8.89 8.23
CA ASP A 66 -1.60 -8.51 6.81
C ASP A 66 -1.06 -9.69 5.96
N ILE A 67 -1.25 -9.62 4.64
CA ILE A 67 -0.77 -10.63 3.69
C ILE A 67 0.75 -10.85 3.74
N PHE A 68 1.56 -9.84 4.04
CA PHE A 68 3.01 -10.01 4.12
C PHE A 68 3.47 -10.72 5.40
N CYS A 69 2.56 -10.91 6.37
CA CYS A 69 2.85 -11.51 7.68
C CYS A 69 2.49 -12.99 7.79
N THR A 70 2.40 -13.72 6.66
CA THR A 70 1.95 -15.13 6.68
C THR A 70 2.91 -16.10 7.39
N SER A 71 4.14 -15.72 7.73
CA SER A 71 5.03 -16.48 8.63
C SER A 71 4.43 -16.62 10.03
N MET A 72 3.56 -15.70 10.45
CA MET A 72 2.85 -15.77 11.72
C MET A 72 1.87 -16.94 11.84
N PHE A 73 1.52 -17.62 10.74
CA PHE A 73 0.75 -18.87 10.83
C PHE A 73 1.53 -19.96 11.58
N ASP A 74 2.85 -20.04 11.40
CA ASP A 74 3.68 -21.03 12.10
C ASP A 74 3.79 -20.68 13.59
N VAL A 75 3.97 -19.40 13.91
CA VAL A 75 3.96 -18.91 15.30
C VAL A 75 2.61 -19.14 15.98
N GLY A 76 1.51 -18.85 15.29
CA GLY A 76 0.16 -19.09 15.79
C GLY A 76 -0.10 -20.56 16.06
N LYS A 77 0.36 -21.45 15.17
CA LYS A 77 0.28 -22.91 15.39
C LYS A 77 1.08 -23.34 16.63
N ASP A 78 2.33 -22.90 16.76
CA ASP A 78 3.20 -23.23 17.90
C ASP A 78 2.60 -22.79 19.24
N LEU A 79 1.97 -21.60 19.26
CA LEU A 79 1.39 -21.00 20.46
C LEU A 79 -0.10 -21.35 20.64
N SER A 80 -0.68 -22.17 19.75
CA SER A 80 -2.13 -22.49 19.74
C SER A 80 -3.05 -21.26 19.69
N ILE A 81 -2.65 -20.24 18.93
CA ILE A 81 -3.42 -19.01 18.69
C ILE A 81 -4.03 -19.09 17.28
N PRO A 82 -5.36 -18.89 17.11
CA PRO A 82 -5.97 -18.80 15.79
C PRO A 82 -5.52 -17.52 15.07
N VAL A 83 -5.10 -17.66 13.83
CA VAL A 83 -4.60 -16.55 13.00
C VAL A 83 -5.58 -16.26 11.88
N TYR A 84 -6.03 -15.02 11.80
CA TYR A 84 -6.88 -14.46 10.76
C TYR A 84 -6.05 -13.56 9.85
N SER A 85 -6.43 -13.44 8.59
CA SER A 85 -5.82 -12.45 7.68
C SER A 85 -6.78 -11.30 7.44
N PHE A 86 -6.28 -10.06 7.40
CA PHE A 86 -6.99 -8.91 6.88
C PHE A 86 -6.42 -8.56 5.51
N PHE A 87 -7.19 -8.85 4.47
CA PHE A 87 -6.81 -8.56 3.09
C PHE A 87 -7.35 -7.18 2.73
N THR A 88 -6.44 -6.23 2.58
CA THR A 88 -6.73 -4.79 2.49
C THR A 88 -7.04 -4.31 1.08
N ALA A 89 -6.98 -5.19 0.08
CA ALA A 89 -7.30 -4.90 -1.31
C ALA A 89 -8.67 -5.45 -1.75
N SER A 90 -9.02 -5.26 -3.02
CA SER A 90 -10.34 -5.60 -3.57
C SER A 90 -10.65 -7.09 -3.55
N THR A 91 -11.95 -7.43 -3.59
CA THR A 91 -12.42 -8.82 -3.66
C THR A 91 -11.93 -9.50 -4.93
N VAL A 92 -11.88 -8.78 -6.06
CA VAL A 92 -11.37 -9.34 -7.33
C VAL A 92 -9.89 -9.72 -7.20
N LEU A 93 -9.07 -8.87 -6.58
CA LEU A 93 -7.66 -9.18 -6.34
C LEU A 93 -7.51 -10.36 -5.37
N PHE A 94 -8.33 -10.42 -4.32
CA PHE A 94 -8.37 -11.57 -3.42
C PHE A 94 -8.68 -12.89 -4.15
N MET A 95 -9.73 -12.90 -4.97
CA MET A 95 -10.12 -14.09 -5.75
C MET A 95 -9.02 -14.54 -6.71
N PHE A 96 -8.40 -13.60 -7.43
CA PHE A 96 -7.22 -13.87 -8.24
C PHE A 96 -6.07 -14.47 -7.40
N SER A 97 -5.81 -13.90 -6.23
CA SER A 97 -4.72 -14.32 -5.33
C SER A 97 -4.90 -15.74 -4.82
N MET A 98 -6.13 -16.11 -4.45
CA MET A 98 -6.47 -17.48 -4.04
C MET A 98 -6.36 -18.48 -5.19
N TYR A 99 -6.59 -18.04 -6.44
CA TYR A 99 -6.46 -18.89 -7.63
C TYR A 99 -5.04 -18.94 -8.22
N LEU A 100 -4.19 -17.98 -7.88
CA LEU A 100 -2.82 -17.88 -8.39
C LEU A 100 -1.97 -19.15 -8.19
N PRO A 101 -2.05 -19.88 -7.05
CA PRO A 101 -1.32 -21.14 -6.90
C PRO A 101 -1.70 -22.23 -7.92
N VAL A 102 -2.96 -22.25 -8.38
CA VAL A 102 -3.43 -23.16 -9.42
C VAL A 102 -2.85 -22.72 -10.77
N LEU A 103 -2.96 -21.43 -11.08
CA LEU A 103 -2.38 -20.85 -12.30
C LEU A 103 -0.87 -21.11 -12.40
N ASP A 104 -0.15 -20.97 -11.28
CA ASP A 104 1.29 -21.21 -11.22
C ASP A 104 1.66 -22.66 -11.56
N GLN A 105 0.80 -23.62 -11.22
CA GLN A 105 1.01 -25.04 -11.49
C GLN A 105 0.59 -25.43 -12.92
N GLU A 106 -0.50 -24.85 -13.43
CA GLU A 106 -1.09 -25.24 -14.72
C GLU A 106 -0.43 -24.53 -15.91
N VAL A 107 0.08 -23.32 -15.72
CA VAL A 107 0.71 -22.54 -16.79
C VAL A 107 2.22 -22.78 -16.79
N GLU A 108 2.75 -23.21 -17.94
CA GLU A 108 4.19 -23.27 -18.18
C GLU A 108 4.71 -21.93 -18.72
N GLY A 109 5.78 -21.38 -18.13
CA GLY A 109 6.36 -20.11 -18.58
C GLY A 109 5.62 -18.87 -18.08
N GLU A 110 5.75 -17.72 -18.75
CA GLU A 110 5.08 -16.47 -18.35
C GLU A 110 3.59 -16.49 -18.70
N PHE A 111 2.79 -15.70 -17.98
CA PHE A 111 1.39 -15.47 -18.37
C PHE A 111 1.37 -14.63 -19.66
N VAL A 112 1.04 -15.27 -20.79
CA VAL A 112 0.80 -14.57 -22.08
C VAL A 112 -0.66 -14.16 -22.20
N ASP A 113 -1.57 -15.02 -21.72
CA ASP A 113 -2.98 -14.75 -21.45
C ASP A 113 -3.31 -15.27 -20.06
N LEU A 114 -4.20 -14.59 -19.33
CA LEU A 114 -4.67 -15.07 -18.05
C LEU A 114 -5.82 -16.05 -18.24
N PRO A 115 -5.69 -17.29 -17.73
CA PRO A 115 -6.84 -18.18 -17.64
C PRO A 115 -7.94 -17.53 -16.78
N LYS A 116 -9.19 -17.91 -17.06
CA LYS A 116 -10.34 -17.37 -16.35
C LYS A 116 -10.26 -17.74 -14.86
N VAL A 117 -10.19 -16.73 -14.00
CA VAL A 117 -10.36 -16.91 -12.55
C VAL A 117 -11.84 -17.25 -12.27
N PRO A 118 -12.15 -18.34 -11.54
CA PRO A 118 -13.52 -18.70 -11.20
C PRO A 118 -14.26 -17.52 -10.55
N GLY A 119 -15.49 -17.23 -11.00
CA GLY A 119 -16.28 -16.13 -10.45
C GLY A 119 -15.90 -14.71 -10.85
N CYS A 120 -14.77 -14.52 -11.56
CA CYS A 120 -14.33 -13.21 -12.01
C CYS A 120 -14.69 -12.97 -13.49
N ASN A 121 -14.85 -11.69 -13.84
CA ASN A 121 -14.74 -11.26 -15.23
C ASN A 121 -13.31 -11.52 -15.73
N PRO A 122 -13.10 -11.68 -17.05
CA PRO A 122 -11.76 -11.82 -17.61
C PRO A 122 -10.83 -10.69 -17.13
N ILE A 123 -9.71 -11.06 -16.52
CA ILE A 123 -8.69 -10.13 -16.04
C ILE A 123 -7.63 -10.03 -17.14
N LEU A 124 -7.30 -8.81 -17.58
CA LEU A 124 -6.25 -8.62 -18.57
C LEU A 124 -4.88 -8.60 -17.87
N ILE A 125 -3.85 -9.18 -18.50
CA ILE A 125 -2.48 -9.18 -17.93
C ILE A 125 -1.95 -7.78 -17.70
N GLN A 126 -2.31 -6.84 -18.59
CA GLN A 126 -1.94 -5.44 -18.46
C GLN A 126 -2.56 -4.74 -17.24
N ASP A 127 -3.60 -5.32 -16.64
CA ASP A 127 -4.26 -4.80 -15.44
C ASP A 127 -3.72 -5.45 -14.16
N LEU A 128 -2.92 -6.52 -14.28
CA LEU A 128 -2.23 -7.10 -13.13
C LEU A 128 -1.14 -6.16 -12.61
N PHE A 129 -0.83 -6.25 -11.32
CA PHE A 129 0.28 -5.56 -10.68
C PHE A 129 1.63 -6.18 -11.10
N SER A 130 2.71 -5.40 -11.09
CA SER A 130 4.02 -5.77 -11.67
C SER A 130 4.57 -7.08 -11.13
N GLN A 131 4.31 -7.34 -9.84
CA GLN A 131 4.77 -8.49 -9.08
C GLN A 131 4.34 -9.83 -9.69
N VAL A 132 3.24 -9.87 -10.45
CA VAL A 132 2.71 -11.10 -11.05
C VAL A 132 2.78 -11.14 -12.58
N ARG A 133 3.30 -10.08 -13.21
CA ARG A 133 3.52 -10.05 -14.66
C ARG A 133 4.78 -10.79 -15.08
N ASN A 134 5.75 -10.93 -14.19
CA ASN A 134 7.00 -11.63 -14.44
C ASN A 134 7.23 -12.68 -13.35
N ARG A 135 7.08 -13.95 -13.70
CA ARG A 135 7.15 -15.07 -12.74
C ARG A 135 8.58 -15.40 -12.28
N LYS A 136 9.60 -14.78 -12.89
CA LYS A 136 11.01 -15.04 -12.60
C LYS A 136 11.58 -14.14 -11.51
N VAL A 137 10.93 -13.02 -11.20
CA VAL A 137 11.40 -12.04 -10.21
C VAL A 137 11.13 -12.51 -8.79
N ASN A 138 11.85 -11.93 -7.82
CA ASN A 138 11.69 -12.29 -6.42
C ASN A 138 10.34 -11.83 -5.85
N GLU A 139 9.79 -10.70 -6.31
CA GLU A 139 8.45 -10.26 -5.88
C GLU A 139 7.38 -11.30 -6.17
N TYR A 140 7.43 -11.95 -7.33
CA TYR A 140 6.48 -13.02 -7.68
C TYR A 140 6.57 -14.17 -6.68
N LYS A 141 7.78 -14.62 -6.37
CA LYS A 141 8.02 -15.73 -5.45
C LYS A 141 7.51 -15.40 -4.04
N TRP A 142 7.76 -14.19 -3.57
CA TRP A 142 7.24 -13.71 -2.27
C TRP A 142 5.73 -13.61 -2.27
N TYR A 143 5.14 -12.99 -3.29
CA TYR A 143 3.70 -12.87 -3.41
C TYR A 143 3.02 -14.25 -3.45
N LEU A 144 3.54 -15.15 -4.28
CA LEU A 144 3.07 -16.53 -4.40
C LEU A 144 3.19 -17.30 -3.08
N LEU A 145 4.28 -17.13 -2.34
CA LEU A 145 4.46 -17.71 -1.01
C LEU A 145 3.36 -17.23 -0.05
N HIS A 146 3.10 -15.93 0.00
CA HIS A 146 2.10 -15.37 0.90
C HIS A 146 0.69 -15.84 0.55
N VAL A 147 0.27 -15.77 -0.72
CA VAL A 147 -1.08 -16.20 -1.12
C VAL A 147 -1.31 -17.70 -0.94
N ARG A 148 -0.29 -18.54 -1.17
CA ARG A 148 -0.36 -19.99 -0.91
C ARG A 148 -0.69 -20.30 0.55
N ARG A 149 -0.26 -19.44 1.47
CA ARG A 149 -0.44 -19.62 2.91
C ARG A 149 -1.75 -19.05 3.43
N LEU A 150 -2.50 -18.27 2.63
CA LEU A 150 -3.81 -17.75 3.05
C LEU A 150 -4.81 -18.86 3.38
N CYS A 151 -4.68 -20.05 2.78
CA CYS A 151 -5.51 -21.21 3.12
C CYS A 151 -5.33 -21.70 4.57
N MET A 152 -4.27 -21.27 5.27
CA MET A 152 -4.00 -21.60 6.67
C MET A 152 -4.78 -20.69 7.65
N ALA A 153 -5.40 -19.61 7.16
CA ALA A 153 -6.12 -18.68 8.02
C ALA A 153 -7.37 -19.33 8.63
N THR A 154 -7.67 -18.96 9.87
CA THR A 154 -8.94 -19.30 10.54
C THR A 154 -10.11 -18.59 9.86
N GLY A 155 -9.86 -17.38 9.35
CA GLY A 155 -10.80 -16.58 8.58
C GLY A 155 -10.08 -15.41 7.93
N ILE A 156 -10.70 -14.86 6.88
CA ILE A 156 -10.14 -13.75 6.11
C ILE A 156 -11.13 -12.59 6.14
N PHE A 157 -10.69 -11.44 6.60
CA PHE A 157 -11.43 -10.20 6.54
C PHE A 157 -11.11 -9.46 5.24
N LEU A 158 -12.13 -8.92 4.57
CA LEU A 158 -11.97 -8.07 3.39
C LEU A 158 -12.44 -6.66 3.70
N ASN A 159 -11.67 -5.64 3.26
CA ASN A 159 -12.07 -4.24 3.40
C ASN A 159 -13.06 -3.82 2.30
N THR A 160 -14.24 -4.45 2.27
CA THR A 160 -15.28 -4.28 1.26
C THR A 160 -16.66 -4.57 1.84
N TRP A 161 -17.73 -4.28 1.09
CA TRP A 161 -19.13 -4.52 1.48
C TRP A 161 -19.98 -4.94 0.28
N ASP A 162 -21.16 -5.53 0.55
CA ASP A 162 -22.00 -6.15 -0.47
C ASP A 162 -22.39 -5.19 -1.61
N ASP A 163 -22.64 -3.91 -1.33
CA ASP A 163 -23.04 -2.94 -2.38
C ASP A 163 -21.86 -2.45 -3.24
N LEU A 164 -20.61 -2.51 -2.74
CA LEU A 164 -19.43 -2.10 -3.53
C LEU A 164 -19.03 -3.17 -4.54
N GLU A 165 -18.97 -4.43 -4.10
CA GLU A 165 -18.51 -5.55 -4.92
C GLU A 165 -19.53 -6.71 -4.98
N PRO A 166 -20.81 -6.44 -5.34
CA PRO A 166 -21.89 -7.42 -5.23
C PRO A 166 -21.64 -8.67 -6.07
N VAL A 167 -21.05 -8.52 -7.25
CA VAL A 167 -20.77 -9.63 -8.18
C VAL A 167 -19.69 -10.54 -7.61
N SER A 168 -18.56 -9.98 -7.18
CA SER A 168 -17.41 -10.75 -6.67
C SER A 168 -17.73 -11.41 -5.33
N LEU A 169 -18.42 -10.70 -4.43
CA LEU A 169 -18.84 -11.25 -3.14
C LEU A 169 -19.89 -12.36 -3.29
N LYS A 170 -20.80 -12.23 -4.28
CA LYS A 170 -21.72 -13.30 -4.63
C LYS A 170 -20.98 -14.51 -5.22
N ALA A 171 -19.98 -14.27 -6.06
CA ALA A 171 -19.17 -15.34 -6.64
C ALA A 171 -18.42 -16.13 -5.56
N LEU A 172 -17.79 -15.47 -4.57
CA LEU A 172 -17.17 -16.14 -3.43
C LEU A 172 -18.11 -17.11 -2.69
N LYS A 173 -19.40 -16.76 -2.61
CA LYS A 173 -20.44 -17.57 -1.92
C LYS A 173 -20.96 -18.75 -2.76
N HIS A 174 -20.69 -18.80 -4.06
CA HIS A 174 -21.34 -19.76 -4.98
C HIS A 174 -20.40 -20.51 -5.91
N GLU A 175 -19.19 -20.01 -6.16
CA GLU A 175 -18.22 -20.65 -7.04
C GLU A 175 -17.61 -21.89 -6.37
N PRO A 176 -17.61 -23.06 -7.04
CA PRO A 176 -17.14 -24.31 -6.45
C PRO A 176 -15.72 -24.25 -5.89
N PHE A 177 -14.84 -23.48 -6.53
CA PHE A 177 -13.45 -23.31 -6.06
C PHE A 177 -13.40 -22.71 -4.64
N PHE A 178 -14.21 -21.69 -4.37
CA PHE A 178 -14.23 -20.97 -3.10
C PHE A 178 -15.10 -21.65 -2.03
N LEU A 179 -16.00 -22.56 -2.43
CA LEU A 179 -16.81 -23.35 -1.51
C LEU A 179 -16.11 -24.60 -0.97
N ASN A 180 -15.00 -25.01 -1.58
CA ASN A 180 -14.21 -26.14 -1.09
C ASN A 180 -13.50 -25.79 0.24
N ASN A 181 -13.22 -26.80 1.07
CA ASN A 181 -12.61 -26.66 2.39
C ASN A 181 -11.19 -26.01 2.39
N SER A 182 -10.62 -25.76 1.21
CA SER A 182 -9.33 -25.08 1.05
C SER A 182 -9.41 -23.56 1.18
N THR A 183 -10.61 -22.97 1.08
CA THR A 183 -10.81 -21.53 1.23
C THR A 183 -11.36 -21.23 2.64
N PRO A 184 -10.65 -20.43 3.45
CA PRO A 184 -11.16 -20.02 4.77
C PRO A 184 -12.46 -19.22 4.67
N SER A 185 -13.20 -19.12 5.77
CA SER A 185 -14.37 -18.25 5.83
C SER A 185 -13.98 -16.80 5.56
N VAL A 186 -14.71 -16.14 4.65
CA VAL A 186 -14.46 -14.77 4.21
C VAL A 186 -15.50 -13.82 4.80
N TYR A 187 -15.04 -12.70 5.35
CA TYR A 187 -15.86 -11.71 6.08
C TYR A 187 -15.65 -10.30 5.48
N PRO A 188 -16.60 -9.79 4.69
CA PRO A 188 -16.60 -8.39 4.27
C PRO A 188 -16.93 -7.50 5.47
N ILE A 189 -16.02 -6.59 5.83
CA ILE A 189 -16.15 -5.72 7.02
C ILE A 189 -15.93 -4.24 6.71
N GLY A 190 -15.88 -3.87 5.43
CA GLY A 190 -15.59 -2.52 4.99
C GLY A 190 -16.82 -1.59 4.97
N PRO A 191 -16.59 -0.29 4.70
CA PRO A 191 -15.28 0.33 4.59
C PRO A 191 -14.66 0.59 5.97
N LEU A 192 -13.48 0.03 6.20
CA LEU A 192 -12.59 0.42 7.29
C LEU A 192 -11.67 1.50 6.76
N THR A 193 -12.04 2.74 7.04
CA THR A 193 -11.30 3.96 6.69
C THR A 193 -11.01 4.76 7.95
N LYS A 194 -10.00 5.63 7.87
CA LYS A 194 -9.74 6.60 8.93
C LYS A 194 -10.92 7.57 9.05
N GLN A 195 -11.24 7.94 10.29
CA GLN A 195 -12.15 9.04 10.58
C GLN A 195 -11.42 10.37 10.41
N ILE A 196 -12.17 11.47 10.28
CA ILE A 196 -11.59 12.81 10.26
C ILE A 196 -10.90 13.05 11.60
N GLU A 197 -9.57 13.20 11.55
CA GLU A 197 -8.74 13.52 12.70
C GLU A 197 -8.58 15.04 12.82
N PRO A 198 -8.50 15.58 14.05
CA PRO A 198 -8.18 16.99 14.24
C PRO A 198 -6.85 17.33 13.59
N VAL A 199 -6.79 18.49 12.95
CA VAL A 199 -5.58 18.97 12.31
C VAL A 199 -4.64 19.55 13.36
N GLU A 200 -3.55 18.84 13.66
CA GLU A 200 -2.69 19.16 14.80
C GLU A 200 -1.59 20.17 14.46
N THR A 201 -1.02 20.11 13.25
CA THR A 201 0.15 20.92 12.89
C THR A 201 -0.24 22.26 12.25
N GLU A 202 0.57 23.30 12.45
CA GLU A 202 0.37 24.60 11.77
C GLU A 202 0.48 24.48 10.24
N TYR A 203 1.29 23.53 9.76
CA TYR A 203 1.40 23.19 8.35
C TYR A 203 0.07 22.70 7.78
N ASP A 204 -0.53 21.70 8.43
CA ASP A 204 -1.79 21.13 8.00
C ASP A 204 -2.94 22.14 8.12
N LYS A 205 -2.95 22.96 9.19
CA LYS A 205 -3.91 24.06 9.33
C LYS A 205 -3.81 25.06 8.19
N GLY A 206 -2.59 25.33 7.70
CA GLY A 206 -2.36 26.16 6.52
C GLY A 206 -3.00 25.62 5.25
N ILE A 207 -2.94 24.29 5.05
CA ILE A 207 -3.58 23.60 3.92
C ILE A 207 -5.10 23.75 4.01
N ILE A 208 -5.69 23.44 5.16
CA ILE A 208 -7.14 23.56 5.34
C ILE A 208 -7.61 25.02 5.18
N ALA A 209 -6.88 25.98 5.75
CA ALA A 209 -7.22 27.40 5.60
C ALA A 209 -7.09 27.91 4.15
N TRP A 210 -6.30 27.25 3.30
CA TRP A 210 -6.27 27.52 1.86
C TRP A 210 -7.50 26.93 1.15
N LEU A 211 -7.89 25.69 1.50
CA LEU A 211 -9.09 25.03 0.98
C LEU A 211 -10.38 25.79 1.34
N ASP A 212 -10.49 26.28 2.58
CA ASP A 212 -11.64 27.04 3.08
C ASP A 212 -11.92 28.34 2.28
N LYS A 213 -10.92 28.84 1.54
CA LYS A 213 -11.05 30.04 0.70
C LYS A 213 -11.52 29.73 -0.73
N GLN A 214 -11.54 28.45 -1.12
CA GLN A 214 -11.93 28.04 -2.46
C GLN A 214 -13.45 27.98 -2.59
N LEU A 215 -13.95 27.96 -3.83
CA LEU A 215 -15.36 27.71 -4.06
C LEU A 215 -15.71 26.27 -3.68
N LYS A 216 -16.95 26.06 -3.25
CA LYS A 216 -17.43 24.71 -2.92
C LYS A 216 -17.30 23.79 -4.14
N ASP A 217 -16.80 22.58 -3.91
CA ASP A 217 -16.63 21.53 -4.92
C ASP A 217 -15.74 21.95 -6.12
N SER A 218 -14.86 22.95 -5.95
CA SER A 218 -14.00 23.46 -7.03
C SER A 218 -12.55 22.98 -7.00
N VAL A 219 -12.15 22.26 -5.94
CA VAL A 219 -10.78 21.79 -5.77
C VAL A 219 -10.67 20.33 -6.17
N LEU A 220 -9.71 20.04 -7.05
CA LEU A 220 -9.29 18.68 -7.31
C LEU A 220 -8.13 18.32 -6.39
N PHE A 221 -8.37 17.36 -5.49
CA PHE A 221 -7.32 16.78 -4.67
C PHE A 221 -6.59 15.67 -5.43
N ILE A 222 -5.26 15.76 -5.50
CA ILE A 222 -4.41 14.78 -6.19
C ILE A 222 -3.34 14.29 -5.22
N ALA A 223 -3.42 13.02 -4.86
CA ALA A 223 -2.40 12.32 -4.09
C ALA A 223 -2.26 10.89 -4.61
N LEU A 224 -1.04 10.48 -4.98
CA LEU A 224 -0.74 9.12 -5.40
C LEU A 224 -0.22 8.30 -4.23
N GLY A 225 -1.03 8.20 -3.18
CA GLY A 225 -0.75 7.34 -2.02
C GLY A 225 0.64 7.55 -1.38
N SER A 226 1.06 6.57 -0.59
CA SER A 226 2.33 6.61 0.16
C SER A 226 3.51 5.98 -0.57
N VAL A 227 3.27 5.12 -1.57
CA VAL A 227 4.30 4.33 -2.28
C VAL A 227 3.97 4.30 -3.78
N TYR A 228 4.74 4.99 -4.62
CA TYR A 228 4.61 4.92 -6.09
C TYR A 228 5.96 5.11 -6.79
N PRO A 229 6.35 4.23 -7.72
CA PRO A 229 7.35 4.54 -8.73
C PRO A 229 6.70 5.26 -9.92
N ILE A 230 7.30 6.36 -10.39
CA ILE A 230 6.79 7.16 -11.52
C ILE A 230 7.87 7.33 -12.57
N GLY A 231 7.56 6.94 -13.82
CA GLY A 231 8.43 7.17 -14.98
C GLY A 231 9.55 6.13 -15.15
N PRO A 232 10.26 6.13 -16.29
CA PRO A 232 11.26 5.12 -16.58
C PRO A 232 12.40 5.29 -15.58
N LEU A 233 12.60 4.27 -14.73
CA LEU A 233 13.74 4.12 -13.84
C LEU A 233 15.03 4.05 -14.66
N THR A 234 15.49 5.18 -15.16
CA THR A 234 16.83 5.37 -15.75
C THR A 234 17.21 6.84 -15.72
N LYS A 235 18.27 7.10 -14.96
CA LYS A 235 19.12 8.29 -14.88
C LYS A 235 18.61 9.45 -14.03
N GLN A 236 19.32 9.64 -12.90
CA GLN A 236 19.72 10.97 -12.45
C GLN A 236 20.25 11.75 -13.66
N ILE A 237 19.44 12.67 -14.19
CA ILE A 237 19.90 13.70 -15.11
C ILE A 237 19.73 15.00 -14.32
N GLU A 238 20.81 15.77 -14.21
CA GLU A 238 20.73 17.15 -13.73
C GLU A 238 19.59 17.89 -14.46
N PRO A 239 18.88 18.83 -13.82
CA PRO A 239 17.74 19.52 -14.42
C PRO A 239 18.22 20.39 -15.59
N VAL A 240 18.28 19.82 -16.78
CA VAL A 240 18.52 20.53 -18.03
C VAL A 240 17.16 20.85 -18.61
N GLU A 241 16.75 22.12 -18.51
CA GLU A 241 15.52 22.64 -19.10
C GLU A 241 15.50 22.34 -20.61
N THR A 242 14.64 21.40 -21.01
CA THR A 242 14.60 20.92 -22.40
C THR A 242 13.78 21.88 -23.28
N GLU A 243 13.97 21.80 -24.59
CA GLU A 243 13.14 22.52 -25.57
C GLU A 243 11.65 22.10 -25.47
N TYR A 244 11.41 20.87 -25.00
CA TYR A 244 10.09 20.33 -24.70
C TYR A 244 9.44 21.04 -23.49
N ASP A 245 10.19 21.27 -22.41
CA ASP A 245 9.70 21.98 -21.22
C ASP A 245 9.31 23.43 -21.55
N LYS A 246 10.14 24.12 -22.36
CA LYS A 246 9.84 25.48 -22.84
C LYS A 246 8.57 25.52 -23.70
N GLY A 247 8.34 24.50 -24.50
CA GLY A 247 7.11 24.35 -25.31
C GLY A 247 5.86 24.20 -24.45
N ILE A 248 5.93 23.41 -23.37
CA ILE A 248 4.81 23.21 -22.43
C ILE A 248 4.48 24.52 -21.71
N ILE A 249 5.48 25.24 -21.18
CA ILE A 249 5.24 26.51 -20.49
C ILE A 249 4.66 27.57 -21.43
N ALA A 250 5.23 27.73 -22.63
CA ALA A 250 4.72 28.68 -23.62
C ALA A 250 3.30 28.34 -24.12
N TRP A 251 2.91 27.06 -24.04
CA TRP A 251 1.54 26.63 -24.33
C TRP A 251 0.60 26.91 -23.15
N LEU A 252 1.03 26.68 -21.91
CA LEU A 252 0.27 26.99 -20.69
C LEU A 252 -0.06 28.48 -20.58
N ASP A 253 0.90 29.35 -20.88
CA ASP A 253 0.74 30.81 -20.84
C ASP A 253 -0.34 31.32 -21.82
N LYS A 254 -0.71 30.53 -22.83
CA LYS A 254 -1.74 30.87 -23.83
C LYS A 254 -3.14 30.41 -23.44
N GLN A 255 -3.28 29.64 -22.37
CA GLN A 255 -4.59 29.10 -21.96
C GLN A 255 -5.36 30.12 -21.14
N LEU A 256 -6.69 29.98 -21.13
CA LEU A 256 -7.54 30.83 -20.31
C LEU A 256 -7.26 30.58 -18.83
N LYS A 257 -7.41 31.63 -18.03
CA LYS A 257 -7.39 31.55 -16.57
C LYS A 257 -8.35 30.43 -16.12
N ASP A 258 -7.88 29.52 -15.26
CA ASP A 258 -8.65 28.39 -14.69
C ASP A 258 -9.05 27.27 -15.68
N SER A 259 -8.47 27.23 -16.89
CA SER A 259 -8.86 26.26 -17.93
C SER A 259 -7.96 25.04 -18.08
N VAL A 260 -6.84 24.98 -17.33
CA VAL A 260 -5.86 23.90 -17.44
C VAL A 260 -5.57 23.30 -16.08
N LEU A 261 -5.72 21.98 -16.00
CA LEU A 261 -5.26 21.17 -14.91
C LEU A 261 -3.91 20.54 -15.29
N PHE A 262 -2.85 20.89 -14.56
CA PHE A 262 -1.54 20.24 -14.69
C PHE A 262 -1.38 19.19 -13.60
N ILE A 263 -0.97 17.98 -13.99
CA ILE A 263 -0.83 16.83 -13.10
C ILE A 263 0.67 16.61 -12.87
N ALA A 264 1.14 16.86 -11.65
CA ALA A 264 2.48 16.54 -11.20
C ALA A 264 2.41 15.50 -10.09
N LEU A 265 3.36 14.57 -10.07
CA LEU A 265 3.30 13.38 -9.22
C LEU A 265 4.61 13.23 -8.44
N GLY A 266 4.52 12.98 -7.14
CA GLY A 266 5.66 12.68 -6.25
C GLY A 266 5.19 12.05 -4.93
N SER A 267 6.02 11.19 -4.33
CA SER A 267 5.74 10.47 -3.09
C SER A 267 6.80 10.75 -2.02
N GLY A 268 6.37 10.90 -0.77
CA GLY A 268 7.24 10.92 0.41
C GLY A 268 6.60 10.19 1.58
N GLY A 269 6.45 8.86 1.46
CA GLY A 269 6.12 8.01 2.62
C GLY A 269 7.35 7.85 3.52
N LYS A 270 7.27 8.26 4.79
CA LYS A 270 8.34 8.02 5.76
C LYS A 270 8.37 6.54 6.16
N LEU A 271 9.18 5.75 5.46
CA LEU A 271 9.94 4.68 6.10
C LEU A 271 10.95 5.35 7.06
N THR A 272 11.21 4.76 8.22
CA THR A 272 12.08 5.38 9.24
C THR A 272 13.49 5.66 8.70
N SER A 273 14.19 6.64 9.28
CA SER A 273 15.52 7.10 8.83
C SER A 273 16.59 6.00 8.76
N GLU A 274 16.40 4.88 9.45
CA GLU A 274 17.28 3.70 9.41
C GLU A 274 16.92 2.71 8.28
N GLN A 275 15.70 2.77 7.74
CA GLN A 275 15.25 1.95 6.60
C GLN A 275 15.51 2.61 5.23
N LEU A 276 16.04 3.84 5.24
CA LEU A 276 16.24 4.72 4.07
C LEU A 276 17.71 5.10 3.81
N THR A 277 18.69 4.52 4.51
CA THR A 277 20.07 5.02 4.45
C THR A 277 20.81 4.90 3.09
N ASP A 278 20.18 4.42 2.02
CA ASP A 278 20.75 4.48 0.66
C ASP A 278 19.81 5.10 -0.41
N THR A 279 18.74 5.79 0.00
CA THR A 279 18.19 6.85 -0.86
C THR A 279 18.69 8.17 -0.30
N GLU A 280 19.73 8.67 -0.96
CA GLU A 280 20.35 9.97 -0.74
C GLU A 280 19.31 11.02 -0.37
N LYS A 281 19.69 11.93 0.54
CA LYS A 281 18.96 13.13 0.94
C LYS A 281 18.29 13.84 -0.25
N GLU A 282 17.13 13.38 -0.69
CA GLU A 282 16.33 14.09 -1.68
C GLU A 282 15.76 15.29 -0.95
N SER A 283 16.20 16.48 -1.35
CA SER A 283 15.77 17.72 -0.72
C SER A 283 14.25 17.85 -0.83
N ASP A 284 13.59 18.31 0.24
CA ASP A 284 12.20 18.79 0.24
C ASP A 284 11.92 19.93 -0.77
N ASP A 285 12.87 20.27 -1.65
CA ASP A 285 12.75 21.32 -2.65
C ASP A 285 12.02 20.81 -3.90
N LEU A 286 10.70 20.98 -3.91
CA LEU A 286 9.82 20.78 -5.07
C LEU A 286 10.35 21.41 -6.36
N LYS A 287 11.20 22.45 -6.28
CA LYS A 287 11.79 23.12 -7.45
C LYS A 287 12.72 22.23 -8.25
N VAL A 288 13.20 21.12 -7.68
CA VAL A 288 14.06 20.16 -8.37
C VAL A 288 13.26 19.33 -9.38
N TYR A 289 11.98 19.06 -9.09
CA TYR A 289 11.13 18.15 -9.88
C TYR A 289 10.05 18.87 -10.71
N LEU A 290 9.77 20.14 -10.39
CA LEU A 290 8.76 20.93 -11.09
C LEU A 290 9.39 21.85 -12.14
N PRO A 291 8.68 22.16 -13.23
CA PRO A 291 9.15 23.15 -14.19
C PRO A 291 9.48 24.48 -13.52
N ASN A 292 10.55 25.14 -13.96
CA ASN A 292 10.99 26.43 -13.41
C ASN A 292 9.82 27.44 -13.32
N GLY A 293 9.62 28.01 -12.13
CA GLY A 293 8.57 29.01 -11.86
C GLY A 293 7.15 28.45 -11.74
N PHE A 294 6.95 27.13 -11.71
CA PHE A 294 5.62 26.52 -11.69
C PHE A 294 4.82 26.88 -10.44
N VAL A 295 5.44 26.75 -9.26
CA VAL A 295 4.79 27.05 -7.97
C VAL A 295 4.37 28.52 -7.93
N GLU A 296 5.22 29.41 -8.40
CA GLU A 296 4.94 30.86 -8.44
C GLU A 296 3.82 31.19 -9.43
N ARG A 297 3.77 30.55 -10.60
CA ARG A 297 2.71 30.79 -11.61
C ARG A 297 1.35 30.25 -11.19
N THR A 298 1.31 29.22 -10.36
CA THR A 298 0.08 28.51 -9.96
C THR A 298 -0.44 28.86 -8.56
N ASN A 299 0.29 29.69 -7.79
CA ASN A 299 -0.04 30.00 -6.39
C ASN A 299 -1.42 30.61 -6.13
N TRP A 300 -2.10 31.13 -7.16
CA TRP A 300 -3.41 31.76 -7.07
C TRP A 300 -4.56 30.80 -7.44
N VAL A 301 -4.27 29.60 -7.95
CA VAL A 301 -5.25 28.53 -8.27
C VAL A 301 -4.99 27.20 -7.60
N GLY A 302 -3.74 26.97 -7.19
CA GLY A 302 -3.30 25.67 -6.73
C GLY A 302 -2.40 25.80 -5.52
N LEU A 303 -2.41 24.73 -4.73
CA LEU A 303 -1.50 24.53 -3.62
C LEU A 303 -0.68 23.27 -3.92
N VAL A 304 0.64 23.42 -3.94
CA VAL A 304 1.58 22.31 -4.15
C VAL A 304 2.32 22.07 -2.85
N THR A 305 2.31 20.82 -2.40
CA THR A 305 2.92 20.41 -1.14
C THR A 305 3.90 19.27 -1.39
N ALA A 306 5.09 19.36 -0.81
CA ALA A 306 6.14 18.34 -0.90
C ALA A 306 5.95 17.23 0.14
N SER A 307 5.10 17.47 1.14
CA SER A 307 4.99 16.67 2.34
C SER A 307 3.62 16.00 2.43
N TRP A 308 3.46 15.14 3.44
CA TRP A 308 2.18 14.52 3.74
C TRP A 308 1.10 15.58 4.01
N VAL A 309 -0.12 15.29 3.57
CA VAL A 309 -1.30 16.14 3.78
C VAL A 309 -2.35 15.36 4.57
N PRO A 310 -3.22 16.02 5.34
CA PRO A 310 -4.28 15.35 6.09
C PRO A 310 -5.39 14.87 5.14
N GLN A 311 -5.15 13.80 4.38
CA GLN A 311 -5.99 13.34 3.26
C GLN A 311 -7.47 13.12 3.62
N VAL A 312 -7.80 12.76 4.85
CA VAL A 312 -9.21 12.58 5.28
C VAL A 312 -9.91 13.92 5.52
N SER A 313 -9.14 14.96 5.86
CA SER A 313 -9.63 16.30 6.15
C SER A 313 -9.67 17.21 4.91
N VAL A 314 -8.94 16.85 3.85
CA VAL A 314 -8.96 17.49 2.52
C VAL A 314 -10.12 16.94 1.70
#